data_AF-A0A3M5DB79-F1
#
_entry.id   AF-A0A3M5DB79-F1
#
_cell.length_a   1.000
_cell.length_b   1.000
_cell.length_c   1.000
_cell.angle_alpha   90.00
_cell.angle_beta   90.00
_cell.angle_gamma   90.00
#
_symmetry.space_group_name_H-M   'P 1'
#
loop_
_entity.id
_entity.type
_entity.pdbx_description
1 polymer ?
#
loop_
_entity_poly.entity_id
_entity_poly.type
_entity_poly.pdbx_seq_one_letter_code
_entity_poly.pdbx_strand_id
1 'polypeptide(L)'
;GGKSPVHPNDHVNRAQSSNDSFPTAMHIAAAKAVHEQLLPAIAELSGGLAEQSARHASLVKTGRTHLMDATPITFGQELSAFVAQLDYAERAIRAALP
;
A
#
# COMPACT_ATOMS: atom_id res chain seq x y z
N GLY A 1 -34.70 19.39 9.81
CA GLY A 1 -34.69 18.27 8.85
C GLY A 1 -35.83 18.32 7.83
N GLY A 2 -36.39 19.50 7.51
CA GLY A 2 -37.34 19.66 6.41
C GLY A 2 -36.62 19.92 5.08
N LYS A 3 -37.38 20.06 4.00
CA LYS A 3 -36.90 20.18 2.61
C LYS A 3 -36.72 21.63 2.13
N SER A 4 -36.75 22.60 3.04
CA SER A 4 -36.63 24.04 2.77
C SER A 4 -35.68 24.67 3.80
N PRO A 5 -34.84 25.67 3.41
CA PRO A 5 -34.71 26.21 2.06
C PRO A 5 -33.87 25.33 1.11
N VAL A 6 -33.20 24.30 1.63
CA VAL A 6 -32.35 23.39 0.85
C VAL A 6 -32.98 22.00 0.76
N HIS A 7 -33.48 21.64 -0.43
CA HIS A 7 -34.04 20.32 -0.69
C HIS A 7 -32.92 19.32 -1.03
N PRO A 8 -32.83 18.15 -0.36
CA PRO A 8 -31.76 17.18 -0.61
C PRO A 8 -31.66 16.72 -2.07
N ASN A 9 -32.79 16.38 -2.70
CA ASN A 9 -32.78 15.99 -4.12
C ASN A 9 -32.60 17.19 -5.06
N ASP A 10 -33.50 18.18 -4.98
CA ASP A 10 -33.57 19.25 -5.98
C ASP A 10 -32.40 20.24 -5.92
N HIS A 11 -31.71 20.34 -4.77
CA HIS A 11 -30.57 21.24 -4.60
C HIS A 11 -29.24 20.50 -4.41
N VAL A 12 -29.13 19.52 -3.50
CA VAL A 12 -27.84 18.85 -3.21
C VAL A 12 -27.50 17.79 -4.26
N ASN A 13 -28.46 16.95 -4.64
CA ASN A 13 -28.30 15.90 -5.67
C ASN A 13 -28.67 16.40 -7.08
N ARG A 14 -28.69 17.72 -7.29
CA ARG A 14 -29.06 18.30 -8.59
C ARG A 14 -27.99 17.95 -9.62
N ALA A 15 -28.44 17.47 -10.79
CA ALA A 15 -27.57 16.99 -11.88
C ALA A 15 -26.68 15.79 -11.51
N GLN A 16 -27.01 15.08 -10.43
CA GLN A 16 -26.34 13.87 -9.98
C GLN A 16 -27.31 12.68 -10.05
N SER A 17 -26.77 11.49 -10.28
CA SER A 17 -27.45 10.22 -10.02
C SER A 17 -26.70 9.48 -8.91
N SER A 18 -27.36 8.56 -8.21
CA SER A 18 -26.60 7.65 -7.35
C SER A 18 -25.71 6.71 -8.17
N ASN A 19 -26.08 6.44 -9.44
CA ASN A 19 -25.36 5.52 -10.32
C ASN A 19 -24.01 6.06 -10.84
N ASP A 20 -23.80 7.38 -10.84
CA ASP A 20 -22.51 8.00 -11.19
C ASP A 20 -21.81 8.57 -9.94
N SER A 21 -22.56 9.14 -9.00
CA SER A 21 -21.99 9.75 -7.79
C SER A 21 -21.42 8.71 -6.83
N PHE A 22 -22.03 7.53 -6.72
CA PHE A 22 -21.53 6.49 -5.81
C PHE A 22 -20.22 5.86 -6.32
N PRO A 23 -20.09 5.41 -7.58
CA PRO A 23 -18.80 4.96 -8.11
C PRO A 23 -17.71 6.05 -8.05
N THR A 24 -18.09 7.31 -8.27
CA THR A 24 -17.17 8.45 -8.10
C THR A 24 -16.66 8.54 -6.67
N ALA A 25 -17.56 8.47 -5.68
CA ALA A 25 -17.18 8.48 -4.27
C ALA A 25 -16.31 7.26 -3.90
N MET A 26 -16.56 6.09 -4.48
CA MET A 26 -15.73 4.89 -4.27
C MET A 26 -14.30 5.10 -4.77
N HIS A 27 -14.11 5.64 -5.98
CA HIS A 27 -12.76 5.93 -6.50
C HIS A 27 -12.04 6.98 -5.67
N ILE A 28 -12.72 8.04 -5.24
CA ILE A 28 -12.15 9.05 -4.33
C ILE A 28 -11.72 8.40 -3.02
N ALA A 29 -12.58 7.59 -2.40
CA ALA A 29 -12.28 6.93 -1.14
C ALA A 29 -11.09 5.96 -1.27
N ALA A 30 -11.04 5.17 -2.33
CA ALA A 30 -9.94 4.25 -2.60
C ALA A 30 -8.62 4.99 -2.82
N ALA A 31 -8.60 6.02 -3.67
CA ALA A 31 -7.40 6.82 -3.91
C ALA A 31 -6.88 7.47 -2.62
N LYS A 32 -7.78 8.05 -1.82
CA LYS A 32 -7.43 8.62 -0.51
C LYS A 32 -6.83 7.58 0.43
N ALA A 33 -7.48 6.43 0.61
CA ALA A 33 -6.97 5.39 1.50
C ALA A 33 -5.60 4.87 1.05
N VAL A 34 -5.38 4.71 -0.27
CA VAL A 34 -4.08 4.30 -0.79
C VAL A 34 -2.99 5.35 -0.52
N HIS A 35 -3.27 6.63 -0.79
CA HIS A 35 -2.30 7.70 -0.62
C HIS A 35 -2.01 8.04 0.84
N GLU A 36 -3.03 8.07 1.69
CA GLU A 36 -2.93 8.57 3.06
C GLU A 36 -2.57 7.47 4.06
N GLN A 37 -2.81 6.19 3.73
CA GLN A 37 -2.63 5.08 4.68
C GLN A 37 -1.71 4.00 4.12
N LEU A 38 -2.03 3.43 2.96
CA LEU A 38 -1.32 2.25 2.46
C LEU A 38 0.12 2.55 2.02
N LEU A 39 0.32 3.55 1.15
CA LEU A 39 1.66 3.90 0.65
C LEU A 39 2.59 4.36 1.78
N PRO A 40 2.16 5.20 2.74
CA PRO A 40 2.98 5.52 3.92
C PRO A 40 3.36 4.30 4.75
N ALA A 41 2.42 3.36 4.99
CA ALA A 41 2.71 2.16 5.76
C ALA A 41 3.71 1.22 5.05
N ILE A 42 3.62 1.09 3.72
CA ILE A 42 4.61 0.36 2.92
C ILE A 42 5.98 1.02 3.04
N ALA A 43 6.05 2.34 2.94
CA ALA A 43 7.30 3.09 3.05
C ALA A 43 7.94 2.94 4.44
N GLU A 44 7.14 2.98 5.52
CA GLU A 44 7.61 2.77 6.89
C GLU A 44 8.19 1.35 7.06
N LEU A 45 7.47 0.33 6.60
CA LEU A 45 7.92 -1.06 6.68
C LEU A 45 9.18 -1.30 5.84
N SER A 46 9.20 -0.80 4.60
CA SER A 46 10.35 -0.93 3.68
C SER A 46 11.58 -0.24 4.28
N GLY A 47 11.43 0.98 4.82
CA GLY A 47 12.50 1.70 5.50
C GLY A 47 13.06 0.95 6.71
N GLY A 48 12.19 0.42 7.58
CA GLY A 48 12.62 -0.37 8.74
C GLY A 48 13.34 -1.66 8.36
N LEU A 49 12.87 -2.37 7.33
CA LEU A 49 13.53 -3.58 6.81
C LEU A 49 14.86 -3.25 6.13
N ALA A 50 14.96 -2.12 5.43
CA ALA A 50 16.19 -1.65 4.80
C ALA A 50 17.26 -1.30 5.86
N GLU A 51 16.88 -0.65 6.95
CA GLU A 51 17.77 -0.40 8.08
C GLU A 51 18.30 -1.71 8.68
N GLN A 52 17.41 -2.68 8.94
CA GLN A 52 17.81 -4.00 9.43
C GLN A 52 18.70 -4.74 8.43
N SER A 53 18.38 -4.68 7.14
CA SER A 53 19.18 -5.28 6.07
C SER A 53 20.62 -4.75 6.09
N ALA A 54 20.80 -3.42 6.17
CA ALA A 54 22.11 -2.78 6.25
C ALA A 54 22.85 -3.16 7.54
N ARG A 55 22.16 -3.13 8.69
CA ARG A 55 22.74 -3.49 10.00
C ARG A 55 23.26 -4.93 10.04
N HIS A 56 22.62 -5.84 9.30
CA HIS A 56 22.97 -7.27 9.28
C HIS A 56 23.69 -7.71 8.00
N ALA A 57 24.25 -6.77 7.23
CA ALA A 57 24.89 -7.04 5.94
C ALA A 57 26.09 -8.00 6.03
N SER A 58 26.75 -8.11 7.18
CA SER A 58 27.89 -9.01 7.41
C SER A 58 27.55 -10.24 8.28
N LEU A 59 26.30 -10.38 8.75
CA LEU A 59 25.89 -11.48 9.61
C LEU A 59 25.58 -12.73 8.77
N VAL A 60 26.53 -13.67 8.68
CA VAL A 60 26.35 -14.92 7.93
C VAL A 60 25.44 -15.89 8.69
N LYS A 61 24.51 -16.53 7.97
CA LYS A 61 23.60 -17.60 8.43
C LYS A 61 23.52 -18.73 7.41
N THR A 62 23.05 -19.90 7.86
CA THR A 62 22.65 -21.00 6.96
C THR A 62 21.42 -20.59 6.14
N GLY A 63 21.53 -20.69 4.81
CA GLY A 63 20.36 -20.59 3.92
C GLY A 63 19.46 -21.81 4.05
N ARG A 64 18.19 -21.70 3.63
CA ARG A 64 17.26 -22.85 3.59
C ARG A 64 16.54 -22.96 2.26
N THR A 65 16.56 -24.16 1.68
CA THR A 65 15.76 -24.53 0.50
C THR A 65 15.00 -25.80 0.82
N HIS A 66 13.70 -25.87 0.50
CA HIS A 66 12.81 -26.94 0.98
C HIS A 66 12.85 -27.12 2.51
N LEU A 67 13.11 -26.03 3.25
CA LEU A 67 13.33 -26.01 4.70
C LEU A 67 14.56 -26.79 5.21
N MET A 68 15.40 -27.30 4.31
CA MET A 68 16.66 -27.97 4.63
C MET A 68 17.84 -27.01 4.51
N ASP A 69 18.92 -27.30 5.23
CA ASP A 69 20.15 -26.51 5.20
C ASP A 69 20.72 -26.39 3.77
N ALA A 70 21.15 -25.19 3.42
CA ALA A 70 21.70 -24.85 2.11
C ALA A 70 22.97 -23.99 2.27
N THR A 71 23.53 -23.52 1.15
CA THR A 71 24.72 -22.67 1.14
C THR A 71 24.50 -21.39 1.97
N PRO A 72 25.53 -20.87 2.66
CA PRO A 72 25.40 -19.69 3.51
C PRO A 72 24.98 -18.43 2.74
N ILE A 73 24.21 -17.58 3.42
CA ILE A 73 23.86 -16.22 2.99
C ILE A 73 23.99 -15.28 4.19
N THR A 74 24.00 -13.97 3.98
CA THR A 74 23.90 -13.02 5.09
C THR A 74 22.43 -12.80 5.46
N PHE A 75 22.17 -12.50 6.73
CA PHE A 75 20.82 -12.11 7.15
C PHE A 75 20.38 -10.81 6.49
N GLY A 76 21.32 -9.88 6.25
CA GLY A 76 21.07 -8.68 5.44
C GLY A 76 20.57 -8.98 4.03
N GLN A 77 21.14 -9.98 3.34
CA GLN A 77 20.68 -10.42 2.01
C GLN A 77 19.23 -10.94 2.05
N GLU A 78 18.87 -11.73 3.06
CA GLU A 78 17.49 -12.23 3.20
C GLU A 78 16.49 -11.09 3.39
N LEU A 79 16.79 -10.13 4.27
CA LEU A 79 15.93 -8.96 4.48
C LEU A 79 15.84 -8.05 3.25
N SER A 80 16.92 -7.93 2.47
CA SER A 80 16.92 -7.12 1.24
C SER A 80 15.93 -7.63 0.19
N ALA A 81 15.65 -8.93 0.19
CA ALA A 81 14.63 -9.51 -0.70
C ALA A 81 13.22 -9.02 -0.32
N PHE A 82 12.93 -8.89 0.97
CA PHE A 82 11.65 -8.37 1.45
C PHE A 82 11.47 -6.88 1.11
N VAL A 83 12.54 -6.09 1.24
CA VAL A 83 12.56 -4.69 0.78
C VAL A 83 12.21 -4.62 -0.72
N ALA A 84 12.89 -5.42 -1.54
CA ALA A 84 12.62 -5.45 -2.98
C ALA A 84 11.17 -5.84 -3.31
N GLN A 85 10.58 -6.80 -2.58
CA GLN A 85 9.17 -7.18 -2.74
C GLN A 85 8.23 -6.01 -2.44
N LEU A 86 8.50 -5.23 -1.39
CA LEU A 86 7.72 -4.04 -1.06
C LEU A 86 7.86 -2.95 -2.13
N ASP A 87 9.06 -2.75 -2.69
CA ASP A 87 9.28 -1.79 -3.77
C ASP A 87 8.56 -2.20 -5.07
N TYR A 88 8.46 -3.51 -5.35
CA TYR A 88 7.64 -4.00 -6.46
C TYR A 88 6.14 -3.78 -6.19
N ALA A 89 5.69 -4.08 -4.97
CA ALA A 89 4.30 -3.89 -4.58
C ALA A 89 3.89 -2.42 -4.65
N GLU A 90 4.73 -1.50 -4.15
CA GLU A 90 4.48 -0.05 -4.23
C GLU A 90 4.32 0.40 -5.68
N ARG A 91 5.23 -0.01 -6.57
CA ARG A 91 5.16 0.32 -8.00
C ARG A 91 3.88 -0.22 -8.64
N ALA A 92 3.49 -1.45 -8.34
CA ALA A 92 2.26 -2.05 -8.86
C ALA A 92 1.01 -1.31 -8.37
N ILE A 93 0.96 -0.94 -7.08
CA ILE A 93 -0.14 -0.16 -6.50
C ILE A 93 -0.25 1.20 -7.19
N ARG A 94 0.87 1.91 -7.34
CA ARG A 94 0.90 3.22 -8.01
C ARG A 94 0.45 3.13 -9.46
N ALA A 95 0.82 2.08 -10.18
CA ALA A 95 0.42 1.87 -11.57
C ALA A 95 -1.07 1.50 -11.72
N ALA A 96 -1.72 1.02 -10.66
CA ALA A 96 -3.12 0.64 -10.65
C ALA A 96 -4.07 1.78 -10.21
N LEU A 97 -3.53 2.92 -9.75
CA LEU A 97 -4.36 4.07 -9.40
C LEU A 97 -4.92 4.74 -10.66
N PRO A 98 -6.20 5.18 -10.62
CA PRO A 98 -6.86 5.86 -11.74
C PRO A 98 -6.29 7.25 -12.03
#